data_AF-A0A7R9JHX3-F1
#
_entry.id   AF-A0A7R9JHX3-F1
#
_cell.length_a   1.000
_cell.length_b   1.000
_cell.length_c   1.000
_cell.angle_alpha   90.00
_cell.angle_beta   90.00
_cell.angle_gamma   90.00
#
_symmetry.space_group_name_H-M   'P 1'
#
loop_
_entity.id
_entity.type
_entity.pdbx_description
1 polymer ?
#
loop_
_entity_poly.entity_id
_entity_poly.type
_entity_poly.pdbx_seq_one_letter_code
_entity_poly.pdbx_strand_id
1 'polypeptide(L)'
;MGINHIVEHTNSTTSHKGNYKEMMVRYKQLLTYIKSAVTRNHSEKSINSILDYISTSKNMELLQDFYETTLDALKDAKNDRLWFKTNTKLGKLYFDRSDFNKLAKILKQLHQSCQ
;
A
#
# COMPACT_ATOMS: atom_id res chain seq x y z
N MET A 1 11.15 -31.00 4.03
CA MET A 1 11.85 -30.53 2.81
C MET A 1 10.90 -30.76 1.65
N GLY A 2 10.33 -29.80 0.94
CA GLY A 2 10.41 -28.35 1.01
C GLY A 2 9.35 -27.74 0.08
N ILE A 3 8.60 -26.77 0.59
CA ILE A 3 8.20 -25.48 -0.02
C ILE A 3 7.48 -25.40 -1.39
N ASN A 4 7.22 -26.50 -2.12
CA ASN A 4 6.65 -26.43 -3.49
C ASN A 4 5.15 -26.77 -3.61
N HIS A 5 4.35 -26.66 -2.54
CA HIS A 5 2.94 -27.10 -2.57
C HIS A 5 1.92 -26.04 -2.09
N ILE A 6 2.15 -24.75 -2.38
CA ILE A 6 1.19 -23.68 -1.98
C ILE A 6 0.88 -22.66 -3.11
N VAL A 7 1.55 -22.68 -4.27
CA VAL A 7 1.43 -21.55 -5.24
C VAL A 7 0.53 -21.85 -6.45
N GLU A 8 0.04 -23.07 -6.65
CA GLU A 8 -0.66 -23.43 -7.91
C GLU A 8 -2.20 -23.56 -7.85
N HIS A 9 -2.86 -23.31 -6.70
CA HIS A 9 -4.31 -23.59 -6.57
C HIS A 9 -5.24 -22.38 -6.35
N THR A 10 -4.92 -21.18 -6.85
CA THR A 10 -5.87 -20.04 -6.77
C THR A 10 -6.09 -19.21 -8.04
N ASN A 11 -5.77 -19.71 -9.24
CA ASN A 11 -5.98 -18.95 -10.47
C ASN A 11 -6.92 -19.63 -11.49
N SER A 12 -8.01 -20.21 -11.00
CA SER A 12 -9.11 -20.68 -11.85
C SER A 12 -10.39 -19.95 -11.46
N THR A 13 -10.95 -19.20 -12.41
CA THR A 13 -12.28 -18.55 -12.43
C THR A 13 -12.40 -17.16 -11.80
N THR A 14 -12.46 -16.09 -12.64
CA THR A 14 -13.64 -15.21 -12.82
C THR A 14 -13.31 -13.86 -13.47
N SER A 15 -13.80 -13.70 -14.69
CA SER A 15 -14.33 -12.50 -15.37
C SER A 15 -14.14 -11.13 -14.69
N HIS A 16 -13.41 -10.23 -15.34
CA HIS A 16 -13.42 -8.75 -15.26
C HIS A 16 -13.15 -8.06 -13.90
N LYS A 17 -13.10 -8.79 -12.77
CA LYS A 17 -12.62 -8.33 -11.44
C LYS A 17 -11.20 -8.81 -11.10
N GLY A 18 -10.57 -9.58 -11.98
CA GLY A 18 -9.25 -10.21 -11.77
C GLY A 18 -8.08 -9.22 -11.69
N ASN A 19 -8.17 -8.07 -12.37
CA ASN A 19 -7.02 -7.16 -12.50
C ASN A 19 -6.59 -6.54 -11.16
N TYR A 20 -7.53 -6.24 -10.25
CA TYR A 20 -7.22 -5.60 -8.99
C TYR A 20 -6.52 -6.52 -7.99
N LYS A 21 -6.97 -7.77 -7.89
CA LYS A 21 -6.31 -8.77 -7.04
C LYS A 21 -4.91 -9.08 -7.57
N GLU A 22 -4.77 -9.29 -8.87
CA GLU A 22 -3.48 -9.47 -9.54
C GLU A 22 -2.54 -8.28 -9.26
N MET A 23 -3.05 -7.05 -9.37
CA MET A 23 -2.29 -5.84 -9.05
C MET A 23 -1.85 -5.78 -7.59
N MET A 24 -2.73 -6.13 -6.65
CA MET A 24 -2.39 -6.16 -5.23
C MET A 24 -1.32 -7.23 -4.94
N VAL A 25 -1.39 -8.39 -5.60
CA VAL A 25 -0.38 -9.46 -5.47
C VAL A 25 0.97 -8.98 -5.97
N ARG A 26 1.02 -8.41 -7.19
CA ARG A 26 2.26 -7.83 -7.75
C ARG A 26 2.80 -6.70 -6.89
N TYR A 27 1.91 -5.90 -6.30
CA TYR A 27 2.30 -4.82 -5.41
C TYR A 27 2.97 -5.33 -4.13
N LYS A 28 2.37 -6.32 -3.46
CA LYS A 28 2.95 -6.95 -2.27
C LYS A 28 4.29 -7.63 -2.56
N GLN A 29 4.43 -8.26 -3.73
CA GLN A 29 5.71 -8.80 -4.18
C GLN A 29 6.75 -7.67 -4.32
N LEU A 30 6.40 -6.57 -4.99
CA LEU A 30 7.30 -5.42 -5.12
C LEU A 30 7.71 -4.82 -3.76
N LEU A 31 6.77 -4.69 -2.82
CA LEU A 31 7.07 -4.22 -1.46
C LEU A 31 8.06 -5.15 -0.74
N THR A 32 7.95 -6.46 -0.98
CA THR A 32 8.90 -7.45 -0.44
C THR A 32 10.30 -7.27 -1.05
N TYR A 33 10.38 -6.99 -2.37
CA TYR A 33 11.65 -6.64 -3.02
C TYR A 33 12.25 -5.35 -2.46
N ILE A 34 11.43 -4.31 -2.28
CA ILE A 34 11.80 -3.01 -1.69
C ILE A 34 12.42 -3.18 -0.30
N LYS A 35 11.92 -4.12 0.50
CA LYS A 35 12.46 -4.44 1.82
C LYS A 35 13.86 -5.07 1.76
N SER A 36 14.14 -5.89 0.75
CA SER A 36 15.31 -6.77 0.77
C SER A 36 16.46 -6.35 -0.15
N ALA A 37 16.20 -5.67 -1.27
CA ALA A 37 17.15 -5.70 -2.40
C ALA A 37 17.39 -4.35 -3.09
N VAL A 38 16.69 -3.27 -2.71
CA VAL A 38 16.69 -2.02 -3.49
C VAL A 38 17.01 -0.81 -2.63
N THR A 39 17.71 0.16 -3.23
CA THR A 39 18.04 1.43 -2.57
C THR A 39 16.79 2.25 -2.29
N ARG A 40 16.80 3.02 -1.19
CA ARG A 40 15.66 3.82 -0.72
C ARG A 40 15.07 4.72 -1.82
N ASN A 41 15.92 5.33 -2.65
CA ASN A 41 15.49 6.17 -3.77
C ASN A 41 14.70 5.41 -4.85
N HIS A 42 15.11 4.18 -5.19
CA HIS A 42 14.40 3.39 -6.19
C HIS A 42 13.03 2.95 -5.68
N SER A 43 12.98 2.58 -4.40
CA SER A 43 11.74 2.22 -3.70
C SER A 43 10.77 3.41 -3.66
N GLU A 44 11.25 4.61 -3.34
CA GLU A 44 10.45 5.83 -3.37
C GLU A 44 9.87 6.12 -4.77
N LYS A 45 10.67 5.97 -5.83
CA LYS A 45 10.21 6.21 -7.20
C LYS A 45 9.10 5.22 -7.58
N SER A 46 9.33 3.93 -7.30
CA SER A 46 8.38 2.86 -7.62
C SER A 46 7.05 3.04 -6.88
N ILE A 47 7.11 3.35 -5.57
CA ILE A 47 5.91 3.57 -4.75
C ILE A 47 5.18 4.83 -5.21
N ASN A 48 5.86 5.94 -5.49
CA ASN A 48 5.19 7.14 -5.99
C ASN A 48 4.47 6.87 -7.33
N SER A 49 5.10 6.17 -8.28
CA SER A 49 4.45 5.81 -9.54
C SER A 49 3.17 4.98 -9.33
N ILE A 50 3.17 4.07 -8.35
CA ILE A 50 2.00 3.25 -8.03
C ILE A 50 0.94 4.08 -7.31
N LEU A 51 1.33 4.93 -6.36
CA LEU A 51 0.43 5.85 -5.68
C LEU A 51 -0.23 6.84 -6.65
N ASP A 52 0.50 7.30 -7.66
CA ASP A 52 -0.06 8.17 -8.69
C ASP A 52 -1.03 7.37 -9.57
N TYR A 53 -0.67 6.14 -9.97
CA TYR A 53 -1.56 5.26 -10.73
C TYR A 53 -2.86 4.96 -9.96
N ILE A 54 -2.77 4.51 -8.71
CA ILE A 54 -3.96 4.22 -7.90
C ILE A 54 -4.77 5.49 -7.63
N SER A 55 -4.14 6.67 -7.45
CA SER A 55 -4.87 7.92 -7.21
C SER A 55 -5.80 8.32 -8.36
N THR A 56 -5.57 7.81 -9.58
CA THR A 56 -6.50 7.99 -10.72
C THR A 56 -7.71 7.06 -10.65
N SER A 57 -7.66 6.01 -9.83
CA SER A 57 -8.74 5.05 -9.65
C SER A 57 -9.84 5.62 -8.75
N LYS A 58 -11.10 5.47 -9.19
CA LYS A 58 -12.28 5.86 -8.39
C LYS A 58 -12.68 4.83 -7.32
N ASN A 59 -12.04 3.65 -7.34
CA ASN A 59 -12.31 2.57 -6.40
C ASN A 59 -11.71 2.89 -5.04
N MET A 60 -12.54 3.51 -4.23
CA MET A 60 -12.24 3.93 -2.88
C MET A 60 -11.73 2.78 -2.00
N GLU A 61 -12.41 1.63 -1.95
CA GLU A 61 -11.96 0.47 -1.14
C GLU A 61 -10.56 0.00 -1.53
N LEU A 62 -10.30 -0.10 -2.83
CA LEU A 62 -8.99 -0.47 -3.36
C LEU A 62 -7.92 0.56 -2.96
N LEU A 63 -8.23 1.85 -3.07
CA LEU A 63 -7.34 2.92 -2.68
C LEU A 63 -6.91 2.78 -1.22
N GLN A 64 -7.86 2.47 -0.35
CA GLN A 64 -7.60 2.24 1.07
C GLN A 64 -6.64 1.07 1.27
N ASP A 65 -6.94 -0.11 0.69
CA ASP A 65 -6.09 -1.31 0.87
C ASP A 65 -4.66 -1.07 0.36
N PHE A 66 -4.52 -0.36 -0.76
CA PHE A 66 -3.21 -0.01 -1.29
C PHE A 66 -2.47 0.92 -0.33
N TYR A 67 -3.10 2.00 0.14
CA TYR A 67 -2.45 2.92 1.07
C TYR A 67 -2.06 2.22 2.37
N GLU A 68 -2.94 1.43 2.98
CA GLU A 68 -2.65 0.69 4.22
C GLU A 68 -1.48 -0.29 4.04
N THR A 69 -1.51 -1.10 2.97
CA THR A 69 -0.43 -2.05 2.64
C THR A 69 0.89 -1.32 2.37
N THR A 70 0.84 -0.18 1.70
CA THR A 70 2.02 0.67 1.43
C THR A 70 2.62 1.20 2.72
N LEU A 71 1.77 1.71 3.62
CA LEU A 71 2.20 2.28 4.89
C LEU A 71 2.87 1.24 5.78
N ASP A 72 2.35 0.01 5.80
CA ASP A 72 2.96 -1.08 6.57
C ASP A 72 4.36 -1.41 6.06
N ALA A 73 4.51 -1.57 4.74
CA ALA A 73 5.81 -1.83 4.13
C ALA A 73 6.79 -0.67 4.29
N LEU A 74 6.31 0.59 4.18
CA LEU A 74 7.16 1.77 4.37
C LEU A 74 7.62 1.94 5.82
N LYS A 75 6.76 1.59 6.79
CA LYS A 75 7.10 1.61 8.21
C LYS A 75 8.21 0.60 8.51
N ASP A 76 8.08 -0.60 7.97
CA ASP A 76 9.09 -1.66 8.12
C ASP A 76 10.41 -1.31 7.38
N ALA A 77 10.31 -0.67 6.22
CA ALA A 77 11.45 -0.14 5.48
C ALA A 77 12.10 1.12 6.11
N LYS A 78 11.63 1.57 7.29
CA LYS A 78 12.07 2.79 7.98
C LYS A 78 12.09 4.02 7.07
N ASN A 79 11.09 4.13 6.20
CA ASN A 79 11.01 5.20 5.21
C ASN A 79 10.03 6.31 5.60
N ASP A 80 10.34 6.98 6.71
CA ASP A 80 9.46 7.95 7.39
C ASP A 80 8.98 9.08 6.46
N ARG A 81 9.85 9.58 5.58
CA ARG A 81 9.51 10.68 4.65
C ARG A 81 8.36 10.31 3.71
N LEU A 82 8.47 9.18 3.02
CA LEU A 82 7.42 8.73 2.10
C LEU A 82 6.21 8.20 2.86
N TRP A 83 6.45 7.54 3.99
CA TRP A 83 5.40 7.07 4.89
C TRP A 83 4.52 8.24 5.32
N PHE A 84 5.10 9.33 5.82
CA PHE A 84 4.38 10.53 6.25
C PHE A 84 3.55 11.15 5.12
N LYS A 85 4.15 11.28 3.92
CA LYS A 85 3.46 11.80 2.72
C LYS A 85 2.26 10.94 2.33
N THR A 86 2.43 9.62 2.36
CA THR A 86 1.38 8.65 2.04
C THR A 86 0.28 8.64 3.10
N ASN A 87 0.67 8.74 4.37
CA ASN A 87 -0.24 8.72 5.51
C ASN A 87 -1.11 9.99 5.53
N THR A 88 -0.54 11.13 5.15
CA THR A 88 -1.29 12.38 4.95
C THR A 88 -2.32 12.25 3.82
N LYS A 89 -1.95 11.63 2.68
CA LYS A 89 -2.89 11.37 1.58
C LYS A 89 -4.05 10.46 2.01
N LEU A 90 -3.75 9.39 2.78
CA LEU A 90 -4.77 8.48 3.31
C LEU A 90 -5.68 9.18 4.33
N GLY A 91 -5.12 10.03 5.20
CA GLY A 91 -5.90 10.85 6.12
C GLY A 91 -6.89 11.74 5.37
N LYS A 92 -6.45 12.43 4.32
CA LYS A 92 -7.35 13.24 3.48
C LYS A 92 -8.47 12.40 2.86
N LEU A 93 -8.16 11.20 2.37
CA LEU A 93 -9.16 10.27 1.82
C LEU A 93 -10.24 9.90 2.86
N TYR A 94 -9.84 9.63 4.11
CA TYR A 94 -10.79 9.32 5.18
C TYR A 94 -11.63 10.53 5.58
N PHE A 95 -11.03 11.71 5.58
CA PHE A 95 -11.76 12.96 5.78
C PHE A 95 -12.85 13.14 4.72
N ASP A 96 -12.52 12.95 3.44
CA ASP A 96 -13.49 13.06 2.34
C ASP A 96 -14.62 12.02 2.44
N ARG A 97 -14.36 10.87 3.06
CA ARG A 97 -15.38 9.83 3.34
C ARG A 97 -16.15 10.01 4.64
N SER A 98 -15.86 11.06 5.42
CA SER A 98 -16.40 11.24 6.77
C SER A 98 -16.08 10.06 7.72
N ASP A 99 -15.00 9.29 7.47
CA ASP A 99 -14.54 8.21 8.36
C ASP A 99 -13.58 8.78 9.42
N PHE A 100 -14.16 9.52 10.37
CA PHE A 100 -13.42 10.19 11.43
C PHE A 100 -12.71 9.22 12.38
N ASN A 101 -13.22 7.98 12.50
CA ASN A 101 -12.60 6.95 13.34
C ASN A 101 -11.22 6.56 12.82
N LYS A 102 -11.10 6.28 11.52
CA LYS A 102 -9.80 5.95 10.91
C LYS A 102 -8.91 7.18 10.80
N LEU A 103 -9.48 8.35 10.47
CA LEU A 103 -8.73 9.61 10.43
C LEU A 103 -8.05 9.91 11.78
N ALA A 104 -8.74 9.76 12.90
CA ALA A 104 -8.17 10.00 14.22
C ALA A 104 -6.98 9.08 14.52
N LYS A 105 -7.01 7.82 14.05
CA LYS A 105 -5.87 6.90 14.17
C LYS A 105 -4.69 7.37 13.33
N ILE A 106 -4.92 7.76 12.09
CA ILE A 106 -3.89 8.28 11.17
C ILE A 106 -3.23 9.53 11.76
N LEU A 107 -4.03 10.48 12.25
CA LEU A 107 -3.52 11.70 12.89
C LEU A 107 -2.68 11.41 14.13
N LYS A 108 -3.10 10.47 14.99
CA LYS A 108 -2.28 10.04 16.15
C LYS A 108 -0.93 9.47 15.71
N GLN A 109 -0.91 8.63 14.67
CA GLN A 109 0.32 8.06 14.14
C GLN A 109 1.22 9.13 13.51
N LEU A 110 0.66 10.08 12.77
CA LEU A 110 1.38 11.23 12.21
C LEU A 110 2.00 12.10 13.31
N HIS A 111 1.23 12.38 14.37
CA HIS A 111 1.72 13.18 15.50
C HIS A 111 2.86 12.48 16.23
N GLN A 112 2.74 11.18 16.49
CA GLN A 112 3.82 10.38 17.07
C GLN A 112 5.07 10.33 16.20
N SER A 113 4.92 10.35 14.87
CA SER A 113 6.06 10.36 13.95
C SER A 113 6.77 11.72 13.85
N CYS A 114 6.13 12.80 14.30
CA CYS A 114 6.68 14.16 14.29
C CYS A 114 7.31 14.57 15.63
N GLN A 115 7.18 13.74 16.67
CA GLN A 115 7.67 13.99 18.03
C GLN A 115 8.99 13.26 18.26
#